data_AF-A0A947JSE5-F1
#
_entry.id   AF-A0A947JSE5-F1
#
_cell.length_a   1.000
_cell.length_b   1.000
_cell.length_c   1.000
_cell.angle_alpha   90.00
_cell.angle_beta   90.00
_cell.angle_gamma   90.00
#
_symmetry.space_group_name_H-M   'P 1'
#
loop_
_entity.id
_entity.type
_entity.pdbx_description
1 polymer ?
#
loop_
_entity_poly.entity_id
_entity_poly.type
_entity_poly.pdbx_seq_one_letter_code
_entity_poly.pdbx_strand_id
1 'polypeptide(L)'
;MDDALNLITGLTAQDRKRLFSWIASLPEKQRVDIFQAGVKKSFQLHKDRPDLSGRVNKYCAFILAARKAGWDTIKGKGYRIAQQENYDDFTHLRQAKTAELLGRGRTPVLKRKVLAHWGEISELKAAGTGFRPIAEYLLKSRKLKVSPSYLMKLWHEVEKENAEV
;
A
#
# COMPACT_ATOMS: atom_id res chain seq x y z
N MET A 1 3.80 30.98 -12.19
CA MET A 1 2.63 30.22 -12.70
C MET A 1 2.38 28.98 -11.85
N ASP A 2 3.41 28.18 -11.56
CA ASP A 2 3.26 26.97 -10.74
C ASP A 2 2.72 27.23 -9.33
N ASP A 3 3.08 28.33 -8.67
CA ASP A 3 2.56 28.64 -7.33
C ASP A 3 1.05 28.93 -7.32
N ALA A 4 0.55 29.63 -8.33
CA ALA A 4 -0.87 29.87 -8.51
C ALA A 4 -1.62 28.55 -8.78
N LEU A 5 -1.04 27.66 -9.59
CA LEU A 5 -1.59 26.32 -9.85
C LEU A 5 -1.59 25.46 -8.58
N ASN A 6 -0.53 25.51 -7.79
CA ASN A 6 -0.44 24.80 -6.51
C ASN A 6 -1.51 25.30 -5.54
N LEU A 7 -1.72 26.61 -5.47
CA LEU A 7 -2.71 27.23 -4.58
C LEU A 7 -4.15 26.90 -4.99
N ILE A 8 -4.45 26.87 -6.29
CA ILE A 8 -5.79 26.53 -6.80
C ILE A 8 -6.06 25.03 -6.69
N THR A 9 -5.09 24.20 -7.06
CA THR A 9 -5.29 22.75 -7.19
C THR A 9 -4.91 21.98 -5.94
N GLY A 10 -4.22 22.58 -4.96
CA GLY A 10 -3.72 21.91 -3.74
C GLY A 10 -2.67 20.82 -4.00
N LEU A 11 -2.09 20.79 -5.21
CA LEU A 11 -1.14 19.77 -5.67
C LEU A 11 0.13 20.44 -6.18
N THR A 12 1.28 19.84 -5.88
CA THR A 12 2.57 20.24 -6.47
C THR A 12 2.64 19.85 -7.95
N ALA A 13 3.61 20.40 -8.70
CA ALA A 13 3.85 19.98 -10.09
C ALA A 13 4.10 18.46 -10.22
N GLN A 14 4.82 17.88 -9.27
CA GLN A 14 5.08 16.43 -9.23
C GLN A 14 3.79 15.63 -8.98
N ASP A 15 2.92 16.11 -8.09
CA ASP A 15 1.64 15.46 -7.81
C ASP A 15 0.68 15.56 -9.00
N ARG A 16 0.66 16.69 -9.72
CA ARG A 16 -0.10 16.84 -10.96
C ARG A 16 0.35 15.82 -12.00
N LYS A 17 1.66 15.63 -12.17
CA LYS A 17 2.20 14.59 -13.09
C LYS A 17 1.72 13.19 -12.71
N ARG A 18 1.79 12.84 -11.42
CA ARG A 18 1.32 11.54 -10.90
C ARG A 18 -0.19 11.36 -11.10
N LEU A 19 -0.98 12.41 -10.89
CA LEU A 19 -2.43 12.42 -11.13
C LEU A 19 -2.74 12.10 -12.60
N PHE A 20 -2.04 12.72 -13.56
CA PHE A 20 -2.24 12.41 -14.98
C PHE A 20 -1.87 10.96 -15.32
N SER A 21 -0.75 10.46 -14.79
CA SER A 21 -0.37 9.04 -14.97
C SER A 21 -1.43 8.09 -14.41
N TRP A 22 -2.08 8.45 -13.29
CA TRP A 22 -3.18 7.67 -12.74
C TRP A 22 -4.43 7.72 -13.59
N ILE A 23 -4.87 8.90 -14.03
CA ILE A 23 -6.01 9.02 -14.93
C ILE A 23 -5.79 8.17 -16.18
N ALA A 24 -4.58 8.20 -16.75
CA ALA A 24 -4.23 7.38 -17.91
C ALA A 24 -4.37 5.87 -17.65
N SER A 25 -4.21 5.42 -16.40
CA SER A 25 -4.37 4.02 -16.01
C SER A 25 -5.83 3.59 -15.75
N LEU A 26 -6.79 4.52 -15.75
CA LEU A 26 -8.19 4.21 -15.49
C LEU A 26 -8.89 3.64 -16.75
N PRO A 27 -9.95 2.83 -16.57
CA PRO A 27 -10.83 2.44 -17.67
C PRO A 27 -11.42 3.66 -18.39
N GLU A 28 -11.66 3.53 -19.70
CA GLU A 28 -12.13 4.64 -20.56
C GLU A 28 -13.37 5.34 -20.00
N LYS A 29 -14.35 4.56 -19.52
CA LYS A 29 -15.57 5.10 -18.92
C LYS A 29 -15.27 6.08 -17.76
N GLN A 30 -14.36 5.70 -16.87
CA GLN A 30 -13.98 6.55 -15.74
C GLN A 30 -13.20 7.80 -16.19
N ARG A 31 -12.38 7.69 -17.24
CA ARG A 31 -11.69 8.85 -17.84
C ARG A 31 -12.70 9.86 -18.40
N VAL A 32 -13.71 9.37 -19.11
CA VAL A 32 -14.80 10.19 -19.65
C VAL A 32 -15.60 10.86 -18.53
N ASP A 33 -15.93 10.13 -17.47
CA ASP A 33 -16.66 10.67 -16.32
C ASP A 33 -15.88 11.82 -15.64
N ILE A 34 -14.57 11.62 -15.42
CA ILE A 34 -13.68 12.67 -14.87
C ILE A 34 -13.62 13.87 -15.81
N PHE A 35 -13.53 13.64 -17.12
CA PHE A 35 -13.50 14.71 -18.11
C PHE A 35 -14.78 15.55 -18.10
N GLN A 36 -15.96 14.90 -18.12
CA GLN A 36 -17.24 15.60 -18.05
C GLN A 36 -17.40 16.37 -16.73
N ALA A 37 -16.97 15.78 -15.61
CA ALA A 37 -16.96 16.46 -14.33
C ALA A 37 -16.03 17.70 -14.34
N GLY A 38 -14.87 17.60 -14.99
CA GLY A 38 -13.95 18.71 -15.20
C GLY A 38 -14.56 19.86 -16.00
N VAL A 39 -15.32 19.55 -17.06
CA VAL A 39 -16.04 20.57 -17.84
C VAL A 39 -17.05 21.31 -16.96
N LYS A 40 -17.91 20.59 -16.23
CA LYS A 40 -18.87 21.19 -15.29
C LYS A 40 -18.16 22.06 -14.24
N LYS A 41 -17.03 21.58 -13.71
CA LYS A 41 -16.23 22.28 -12.71
C LYS A 41 -15.60 23.55 -13.26
N SER A 42 -15.22 23.60 -14.54
CA SER A 42 -14.61 24.80 -15.15
C SER A 42 -15.60 25.96 -15.26
N PHE A 43 -16.88 25.68 -15.50
CA PHE A 43 -17.93 26.71 -15.45
C PHE A 43 -18.13 27.24 -14.03
N GLN A 44 -18.08 26.38 -13.01
CA GLN A 44 -18.15 26.81 -11.60
C GLN A 44 -16.95 27.68 -11.25
N LEU A 45 -15.74 27.21 -11.56
CA LEU A 45 -14.51 27.92 -11.23
C LEU A 45 -14.37 29.24 -12.00
N HIS A 46 -14.95 29.35 -13.20
CA HIS A 46 -15.06 30.63 -13.91
C HIS A 46 -15.94 31.65 -13.18
N LYS A 47 -17.02 31.19 -12.54
CA LYS A 47 -17.89 32.07 -11.74
C LYS A 47 -17.19 32.52 -10.46
N ASP A 48 -16.48 31.60 -9.80
CA ASP A 48 -15.78 31.88 -8.54
C ASP A 48 -14.51 32.71 -8.73
N ARG A 49 -13.85 32.55 -9.88
CA ARG A 49 -12.57 33.20 -10.23
C ARG A 49 -12.55 33.63 -11.70
N PRO A 50 -13.24 34.74 -12.04
CA PRO A 50 -13.30 35.25 -13.41
C PRO A 50 -11.96 35.84 -13.90
N ASP A 51 -11.03 36.09 -12.99
CA ASP A 51 -9.67 36.56 -13.23
C ASP A 51 -8.77 35.49 -13.90
N LEU A 52 -9.15 34.22 -13.83
CA LEU A 52 -8.37 33.13 -14.40
C LEU A 52 -8.57 33.02 -15.91
N SER A 53 -7.46 32.93 -16.65
CA SER A 53 -7.52 32.62 -18.07
C SER A 53 -8.25 31.29 -18.32
N GLY A 54 -9.08 31.24 -19.38
CA GLY A 54 -9.92 30.08 -19.66
C GLY A 54 -9.15 28.76 -19.81
N ARG A 55 -7.89 28.80 -20.28
CA ARG A 55 -7.02 27.60 -20.37
C ARG A 55 -6.61 27.09 -18.98
N VAL A 56 -6.15 28.00 -18.12
CA VAL A 56 -5.73 27.66 -16.75
C VAL A 56 -6.93 27.19 -15.93
N ASN A 57 -8.08 27.84 -16.08
CA ASN A 57 -9.31 27.42 -15.45
C ASN A 57 -9.69 25.97 -15.83
N LYS A 58 -9.74 25.64 -17.12
CA LYS A 58 -10.04 24.27 -17.59
C LYS A 58 -9.05 23.23 -17.03
N TYR A 59 -7.76 23.56 -17.01
CA TYR A 59 -6.72 22.70 -16.46
C TYR A 59 -6.92 22.44 -14.95
N CYS A 60 -7.09 23.51 -14.16
CA CYS A 60 -7.35 23.41 -12.72
C CYS A 60 -8.64 22.65 -12.42
N ALA A 61 -9.71 22.90 -13.18
CA ALA A 61 -10.98 22.23 -13.03
C ALA A 61 -10.90 20.73 -13.30
N PHE A 62 -10.15 20.31 -14.31
CA PHE A 62 -9.91 18.89 -14.59
C PHE A 62 -9.15 18.20 -13.46
N ILE A 63 -8.11 18.86 -12.91
CA ILE A 63 -7.37 18.35 -11.76
C ILE A 63 -8.29 18.21 -10.53
N LEU A 64 -9.08 19.23 -10.22
CA LEU A 64 -10.02 19.19 -9.10
C LEU A 64 -11.08 18.09 -9.25
N ALA A 65 -11.56 17.87 -10.48
CA ALA A 65 -12.49 16.77 -10.77
C ALA A 65 -11.84 15.40 -10.55
N ALA A 66 -10.61 15.20 -11.02
CA ALA A 66 -9.85 13.97 -10.81
C ALA A 66 -9.54 13.71 -9.32
N ARG A 67 -9.27 14.78 -8.56
CA ARG A 67 -9.13 14.71 -7.09
C ARG A 67 -10.40 14.18 -6.44
N LYS A 68 -11.55 14.75 -6.77
CA LYS A 68 -12.86 14.32 -6.27
C LYS A 68 -13.25 12.91 -6.70
N ALA A 69 -12.82 12.49 -7.89
CA ALA A 69 -13.08 11.14 -8.42
C ALA A 69 -12.28 10.03 -7.72
N GLY A 70 -11.40 10.37 -6.77
CA GLY A 70 -10.72 9.39 -5.93
C GLY A 70 -9.20 9.38 -6.07
N TRP A 71 -8.58 10.35 -6.73
CA TRP A 71 -7.11 10.47 -6.68
C TRP A 71 -6.62 10.66 -5.25
N ASP A 72 -7.30 11.50 -4.46
CA ASP A 72 -6.93 11.78 -3.08
C ASP A 72 -7.12 10.54 -2.17
N THR A 73 -8.03 9.62 -2.52
CA THR A 73 -8.36 8.43 -1.70
C THR A 73 -7.67 7.14 -2.16
N ILE A 74 -7.46 6.93 -3.47
CA ILE A 74 -7.04 5.62 -4.03
C ILE A 74 -5.51 5.53 -4.23
N LYS A 75 -4.82 6.63 -4.56
CA LYS A 75 -3.37 6.57 -4.89
C LYS A 75 -2.52 7.81 -4.55
N GLY A 76 -3.11 8.98 -4.29
CA GLY A 76 -2.36 10.24 -4.28
C GLY A 76 -1.61 10.57 -2.98
N LYS A 77 -2.25 10.41 -1.81
CA LYS A 77 -1.65 10.83 -0.52
C LYS A 77 -1.85 9.83 0.64
N GLY A 78 -2.49 8.69 0.37
CA GLY A 78 -2.87 7.71 1.40
C GLY A 78 -3.96 8.23 2.35
N TYR A 79 -4.51 7.34 3.17
CA TYR A 79 -5.66 7.54 4.07
C TYR A 79 -5.56 8.72 5.07
N ARG A 80 -4.45 9.46 5.11
CA ARG A 80 -4.19 10.54 6.08
C ARG A 80 -4.93 11.85 5.80
N ILE A 81 -5.49 12.03 4.60
CA ILE A 81 -6.19 13.27 4.20
C ILE A 81 -7.69 13.03 3.97
N ALA A 82 -8.11 11.77 3.97
CA ALA A 82 -9.52 11.41 3.83
C ALA A 82 -10.21 11.71 5.17
N GLN A 83 -11.19 12.61 5.18
CA GLN A 83 -12.05 12.85 6.35
C GLN A 83 -12.65 11.53 6.86
N GLN A 84 -12.97 11.49 8.16
CA GLN A 84 -13.35 10.30 8.94
C GLN A 84 -14.25 9.30 8.19
N GLU A 85 -15.28 9.77 7.47
CA GLU A 85 -16.22 8.94 6.71
C GLU A 85 -15.53 8.02 5.68
N ASN A 86 -14.53 8.53 4.97
CA ASN A 86 -13.82 7.73 3.97
C ASN A 86 -12.86 6.74 4.64
N TYR A 87 -12.29 7.05 5.81
CA TYR A 87 -11.44 6.10 6.54
C TYR A 87 -12.22 4.84 6.93
N ASP A 88 -13.48 5.03 7.34
CA ASP A 88 -14.38 3.96 7.73
C ASP A 88 -14.80 3.12 6.51
N ASP A 89 -15.14 3.74 5.38
CA ASP A 89 -15.47 3.05 4.13
C ASP A 89 -14.34 2.14 3.63
N PHE A 90 -13.07 2.54 3.81
CA PHE A 90 -11.91 1.74 3.42
C PHE A 90 -11.46 0.71 4.47
N THR A 91 -12.11 0.64 5.65
CA THR A 91 -11.82 -0.36 6.69
C THR A 91 -12.11 -1.76 6.19
N HIS A 92 -13.20 -1.95 5.45
CA HIS A 92 -13.54 -3.23 4.84
C HIS A 92 -12.53 -3.65 3.77
N LEU A 93 -12.00 -2.71 2.98
CA LEU A 93 -10.94 -3.01 2.00
C LEU A 93 -9.60 -3.35 2.66
N ARG A 94 -9.29 -2.75 3.81
CA ARG A 94 -8.12 -3.10 4.62
C ARG A 94 -8.27 -4.50 5.20
N GLN A 95 -9.39 -4.77 5.84
CA GLN A 95 -9.71 -6.09 6.41
C GLN A 95 -9.72 -7.17 5.34
N ALA A 96 -10.31 -6.90 4.17
CA ALA A 96 -10.32 -7.82 3.04
C ALA A 96 -8.90 -8.08 2.51
N LYS A 97 -8.04 -7.06 2.39
CA LYS A 97 -6.63 -7.26 1.97
C LYS A 97 -5.80 -7.98 3.02
N THR A 98 -5.99 -7.69 4.31
CA THR A 98 -5.30 -8.43 5.38
C THR A 98 -5.81 -9.86 5.46
N ALA A 99 -7.11 -10.10 5.30
CA ALA A 99 -7.70 -11.43 5.23
C ALA A 99 -7.24 -12.17 3.96
N GLU A 100 -7.03 -11.50 2.83
CA GLU A 100 -6.46 -12.09 1.61
C GLU A 100 -4.98 -12.44 1.81
N LEU A 101 -4.22 -11.60 2.53
CA LEU A 101 -2.83 -11.88 2.90
C LEU A 101 -2.70 -13.03 3.90
N LEU A 102 -3.63 -13.14 4.86
CA LEU A 102 -3.69 -14.20 5.85
C LEU A 102 -4.26 -15.51 5.25
N GLY A 103 -5.24 -15.39 4.36
CA GLY A 103 -5.98 -16.48 3.72
C GLY A 103 -5.27 -17.09 2.51
N ARG A 104 -4.31 -16.38 1.88
CA ARG A 104 -3.32 -16.99 0.96
C ARG A 104 -2.26 -17.78 1.74
N GLY A 105 -2.73 -18.70 2.58
CA GLY A 105 -1.98 -19.70 3.32
C GLY A 105 -1.31 -20.73 2.42
N ARG A 106 -0.43 -20.31 1.51
CA ARG A 106 0.77 -21.13 1.33
C ARG A 106 1.51 -21.00 2.65
N THR A 107 1.62 -22.08 3.41
CA THR A 107 2.68 -22.20 4.42
C THR A 107 3.93 -21.61 3.78
N PRO A 108 4.50 -20.50 4.32
CA PRO A 108 5.61 -19.84 3.68
C PRO A 108 6.62 -20.91 3.31
N VAL A 109 7.05 -20.98 2.05
CA VAL A 109 7.98 -22.02 1.58
C VAL A 109 9.17 -22.16 2.54
N LEU A 110 9.51 -21.05 3.21
CA LEU A 110 10.45 -20.97 4.32
C LEU A 110 10.05 -21.78 5.57
N LYS A 111 8.82 -21.68 6.11
CA LYS A 111 8.34 -22.47 7.27
C LYS A 111 8.46 -23.96 6.99
N ARG A 112 8.01 -24.44 5.82
CA ARG A 112 8.14 -25.86 5.43
C ARG A 112 9.60 -26.30 5.36
N LYS A 113 10.48 -25.50 4.76
CA LYS A 113 11.92 -25.81 4.67
C LYS A 113 12.62 -25.83 6.03
N VAL A 114 12.27 -24.91 6.93
CA VAL A 114 12.81 -24.88 8.30
C VAL A 114 12.32 -26.07 9.11
N LEU A 115 11.03 -26.40 9.03
CA LEU A 115 10.46 -27.56 9.72
C LEU A 115 11.03 -28.90 9.22
N ALA A 116 11.40 -29.00 7.94
CA ALA A 116 12.07 -30.20 7.41
C ALA A 116 13.44 -30.48 8.06
N HIS A 117 14.08 -29.46 8.63
CA HIS A 117 15.36 -29.57 9.35
C HIS A 117 15.20 -29.30 10.85
N TRP A 118 13.99 -29.44 11.39
CA TRP A 118 13.71 -29.09 12.78
C TRP A 118 14.51 -29.94 13.78
N GLY A 119 14.76 -31.23 13.48
CA GLY A 119 15.59 -32.10 14.30
C GLY A 119 16.99 -31.51 14.54
N GLU A 120 17.69 -31.14 13.48
CA GLU A 120 19.02 -30.50 13.55
C GLU A 120 18.99 -29.20 14.37
N ILE A 121 17.94 -28.38 14.17
CA ILE A 121 17.76 -27.11 14.90
C ILE A 121 17.53 -27.37 16.38
N SER A 122 16.74 -28.38 16.73
CA SER A 122 16.43 -28.75 18.11
C SER A 122 17.64 -29.30 18.85
N GLU A 123 18.47 -30.12 18.21
CA GLU A 123 19.71 -30.64 18.77
C GLU A 123 20.73 -29.52 19.02
N LEU A 124 20.92 -28.64 18.04
CA LEU A 124 21.81 -27.47 18.20
C LEU A 124 21.34 -26.55 19.32
N LYS A 125 20.04 -26.39 19.48
CA LYS A 125 19.45 -25.58 20.54
C LYS A 125 19.58 -26.24 21.91
N ALA A 126 19.39 -27.56 22.00
CA ALA A 126 19.61 -28.35 23.21
C ALA A 126 21.09 -28.36 23.63
N ALA A 127 22.01 -28.32 22.68
CA ALA A 127 23.44 -28.15 22.91
C ALA A 127 23.84 -26.74 23.40
N GLY A 128 22.87 -25.84 23.66
CA GLY A 128 23.10 -24.50 24.18
C GLY A 128 23.38 -23.44 23.12
N THR A 129 23.24 -23.76 21.82
CA THR A 129 23.53 -22.79 20.75
C THR A 129 22.42 -21.73 20.64
N GLY A 130 22.81 -20.46 20.51
CA GLY A 130 21.88 -19.37 20.24
C GLY A 130 21.29 -19.40 18.82
N PHE A 131 20.14 -18.76 18.61
CA PHE A 131 19.47 -18.72 17.30
C PHE A 131 20.29 -18.01 16.20
N ARG A 132 21.23 -17.13 16.57
CA ARG A 132 22.10 -16.42 15.62
C ARG A 132 23.12 -17.37 14.97
N PRO A 133 23.92 -18.14 15.73
CA PRO A 133 24.75 -19.19 15.15
C PRO A 133 23.96 -20.25 14.37
N ILE A 134 22.77 -20.63 14.84
CA ILE A 134 21.90 -21.60 14.13
C ILE A 134 21.46 -21.04 12.76
N ALA A 135 21.09 -19.77 12.68
CA ALA A 135 20.74 -19.14 11.41
C ALA A 135 21.93 -19.11 10.43
N GLU A 136 23.14 -18.84 10.93
CA GLU A 136 24.36 -18.88 10.12
C GLU A 136 24.71 -20.30 9.67
N TYR A 137 24.49 -21.30 10.53
CA TYR A 137 24.64 -22.70 10.18
C TYR A 137 23.70 -23.08 9.04
N LEU A 138 22.40 -22.78 9.16
CA LEU A 138 21.40 -23.05 8.12
C LEU A 138 21.71 -22.36 6.78
N LEU A 139 22.31 -21.17 6.84
CA LEU A 139 22.76 -20.47 5.64
C LEU A 139 23.95 -21.18 4.97
N LYS A 140 24.90 -21.69 5.76
CA LYS A 140 26.11 -22.37 5.24
C LYS A 140 25.84 -23.80 4.79
N SER A 141 25.12 -24.59 5.58
CA SER A 141 24.92 -26.03 5.33
C SER A 141 23.75 -26.31 4.37
N ARG A 142 22.65 -25.57 4.50
CA ARG A 142 21.39 -25.82 3.76
C ARG A 142 21.05 -24.72 2.74
N LYS A 143 21.89 -23.67 2.62
CA LYS A 143 21.62 -22.47 1.79
C LYS A 143 20.28 -21.81 2.12
N LEU A 144 19.85 -21.92 3.38
CA LEU A 144 18.59 -21.35 3.87
C LEU A 144 18.86 -20.01 4.54
N LYS A 145 18.43 -18.92 3.91
CA LYS A 145 18.49 -17.59 4.50
C LYS A 145 17.32 -17.38 5.46
N VAL A 146 17.59 -17.52 6.75
CA VAL A 146 16.60 -17.37 7.83
C VAL A 146 17.12 -16.32 8.82
N SER A 147 16.24 -15.45 9.33
CA SER A 147 16.61 -14.51 10.39
C SER A 147 16.54 -15.18 11.78
N PRO A 148 17.41 -14.81 12.73
CA PRO A 148 17.34 -15.35 14.09
C PRO A 148 15.99 -15.09 14.77
N SER A 149 15.40 -13.92 14.55
CA SER A 149 14.07 -13.55 15.07
C SER A 149 12.95 -14.44 14.52
N TYR A 150 13.09 -14.90 13.27
CA TYR A 150 12.13 -15.84 12.67
C TYR A 150 12.24 -17.23 13.30
N LEU A 151 13.46 -17.72 13.54
CA LEU A 151 13.68 -19.00 14.26
C LEU A 151 13.11 -18.96 15.67
N MET A 152 13.33 -17.87 16.41
CA MET A 152 12.78 -17.69 17.76
C MET A 152 11.24 -17.72 17.76
N LYS A 153 10.61 -17.02 16.82
CA LYS A 153 9.15 -17.04 16.68
C LYS A 153 8.63 -18.45 16.39
N LEU A 154 9.28 -19.14 15.44
CA LEU A 154 8.88 -20.49 15.03
C LEU A 154 9.11 -21.52 16.14
N TRP A 155 10.14 -21.34 16.97
CA TRP A 155 10.40 -22.14 18.16
C TRP A 155 9.25 -22.05 19.17
N HIS A 156 8.80 -20.83 19.48
CA HIS A 156 7.65 -20.63 20.37
C HIS A 156 6.32 -21.13 19.77
N GLU A 157 6.14 -21.05 18.45
CA GLU A 157 4.98 -21.64 17.78
C GLU A 157 4.97 -23.17 17.97
N VAL A 158 6.10 -23.85 17.75
CA VAL A 158 6.21 -25.30 17.90
C VAL A 158 6.12 -25.75 19.36
N GLU A 159 6.71 -25.01 20.31
CA GLU A 159 6.57 -25.30 21.75
C GLU A 159 5.12 -25.19 22.22
N LYS A 160 4.37 -24.20 21.72
CA LYS A 160 2.94 -24.04 22.03
C LYS A 160 2.12 -25.17 21.43
N GLU A 161 2.36 -25.53 20.17
CA GLU A 161 1.68 -26.66 19.51
C GLU A 161 1.97 -28.00 20.22
N ASN A 162 3.19 -28.19 20.76
CA ASN A 162 3.55 -29.40 21.51
C ASN A 162 3.06 -29.41 22.96
N ALA A 163 2.70 -28.26 23.55
CA ALA A 163 2.18 -28.17 24.92
C ALA A 163 0.66 -28.36 25.00
N GLU A 164 -0.03 -28.29 23.86
CA GLU A 164 -1.48 -28.50 23.72
C GLU A 164 -1.85 -29.94 23.29
N VAL A 165 -0.85 -30.85 23.20
CA VAL A 165 -0.98 -32.29 22.94
C VAL A 165 -0.62 -33.06 24.21
#